data_AF-A0AAD7ZWA1-F1
#
_entry.id   AF-A0AAD7ZWA1-F1
#
_cell.length_a   1.000
_cell.length_b   1.000
_cell.length_c   1.000
_cell.angle_alpha   90.00
_cell.angle_beta   90.00
_cell.angle_gamma   90.00
#
_symmetry.space_group_name_H-M   'P 1'
#
loop_
_entity.id
_entity.type
_entity.pdbx_description
1 polymer ?
#
loop_
_entity_poly.entity_id
_entity_poly.type
_entity_poly.pdbx_seq_one_letter_code
_entity_poly.pdbx_strand_id
1 'polypeptide(L)'
;MGNNGSKFVKKIVSPFSNTVDCSGTDHQTIVKSCSPVIVLSRKGSMFFDEDGDLAHEFYIEVPPSRKGCKATMKKVLHNLIPQGEVAHQFPRLHVDFPIILHQV
;
A
#
# COMPACT_ATOMS: atom_id res chain seq x y z
N MET A 1 6.27 -35.99 -51.37
CA MET A 1 5.27 -36.14 -50.28
C MET A 1 5.92 -35.70 -48.99
N GLY A 2 5.75 -34.46 -48.53
CA GLY A 2 4.68 -34.02 -47.60
C GLY A 2 5.23 -34.10 -46.16
N ASN A 3 5.10 -33.15 -45.23
CA ASN A 3 4.28 -31.95 -45.13
C ASN A 3 4.88 -31.03 -44.03
N ASN A 4 4.66 -29.72 -44.13
CA ASN A 4 5.04 -28.72 -43.14
C ASN A 4 4.11 -28.74 -41.91
N GLY A 5 4.65 -28.57 -40.70
CA GLY A 5 3.87 -28.50 -39.45
C GLY A 5 4.40 -27.45 -38.49
N SER A 6 4.12 -26.17 -38.77
CA SER A 6 4.35 -25.05 -37.85
C SER A 6 3.36 -25.13 -36.68
N LYS A 7 3.86 -25.26 -35.44
CA LYS A 7 3.04 -25.16 -34.23
C LYS A 7 3.00 -23.71 -33.77
N PHE A 8 1.91 -23.02 -34.10
CA PHE A 8 1.61 -21.68 -33.59
C PHE A 8 1.25 -21.81 -32.10
N VAL A 9 2.16 -21.45 -31.21
CA VAL A 9 1.85 -21.26 -29.79
C VAL A 9 1.21 -19.87 -29.66
N LYS A 10 -0.12 -19.82 -29.49
CA LYS A 10 -0.81 -18.60 -29.06
C LYS A 10 -0.42 -18.34 -27.61
N LYS A 11 0.56 -17.45 -27.39
CA LYS A 11 0.75 -16.83 -26.08
C LYS A 11 -0.47 -15.97 -25.79
N ILE A 12 -1.31 -16.42 -24.86
CA ILE A 12 -2.35 -15.60 -24.26
C ILE A 12 -1.62 -14.57 -23.39
N VAL A 13 -1.56 -13.33 -23.85
CA VAL A 13 -1.00 -12.22 -23.08
C VAL A 13 -2.11 -11.71 -22.19
N SER A 14 -2.01 -12.00 -20.88
CA SER A 14 -2.72 -11.24 -19.85
C SER A 14 -2.19 -9.80 -19.89
N PRO A 15 -3.04 -8.76 -19.99
CA PRO A 15 -2.57 -7.38 -20.00
C PRO A 15 -2.11 -6.89 -18.62
N PHE A 16 -2.07 -7.75 -17.60
CA PHE A 16 -1.85 -7.35 -16.19
C PHE A 16 -0.61 -7.94 -15.51
N SER A 17 0.26 -8.67 -16.21
CA SER A 17 1.47 -9.23 -15.57
C SER A 17 2.74 -8.70 -16.23
N ASN A 18 3.24 -7.56 -15.74
CA ASN A 18 4.58 -7.09 -16.06
C ASN A 18 5.57 -7.70 -15.07
N THR A 19 6.31 -8.72 -15.52
CA THR A 19 7.55 -9.19 -14.89
C THR A 19 8.71 -8.77 -15.79
N VAL A 20 9.50 -7.74 -15.44
CA VAL A 20 10.86 -7.59 -16.01
C VAL A 20 11.80 -6.81 -15.09
N ASP A 21 13.02 -7.36 -14.99
CA ASP A 21 14.21 -6.92 -14.27
C ASP A 21 14.71 -5.50 -14.59
N CYS A 22 15.42 -4.92 -13.62
CA CYS A 22 15.89 -3.53 -13.64
C CYS A 22 17.32 -3.40 -14.23
N SER A 23 17.48 -2.57 -15.26
CA SER A 23 18.76 -1.92 -15.59
C SER A 23 18.51 -0.46 -15.97
N GLY A 24 19.14 0.47 -15.25
CA GLY A 24 18.88 1.90 -15.33
C GLY A 24 19.58 2.64 -16.47
N THR A 25 19.04 3.82 -16.81
CA THR A 25 19.76 5.02 -17.29
C THR A 25 18.77 6.20 -17.45
N ASP A 26 19.21 7.39 -17.04
CA ASP A 26 18.41 8.60 -16.82
C ASP A 26 18.02 9.36 -18.09
N HIS A 27 16.70 9.56 -18.32
CA HIS A 27 16.13 10.58 -19.21
C HIS A 27 14.67 10.86 -18.83
N GLN A 28 14.36 12.04 -18.25
CA GLN A 28 13.00 12.55 -17.92
C GLN A 28 11.92 11.48 -17.95
N THR A 29 12.06 10.49 -17.08
CA THR A 29 11.15 9.35 -17.10
C THR A 29 9.91 9.86 -16.37
N ILE A 30 8.78 9.93 -17.07
CA ILE A 30 7.51 9.56 -16.42
C ILE A 30 7.88 8.28 -15.70
N VAL A 31 8.08 8.37 -14.39
CA VAL A 31 8.38 7.22 -13.57
C VAL A 31 7.15 6.37 -13.80
N LYS A 32 7.26 5.37 -14.67
CA LYS A 32 6.22 4.36 -14.85
C LYS A 32 6.21 3.68 -13.49
N SER A 33 5.44 4.24 -12.57
CA SER A 33 5.25 3.64 -11.28
C SER A 33 4.74 2.24 -11.61
N CYS A 34 5.48 1.23 -11.18
CA CYS A 34 5.01 -0.15 -11.26
C CYS A 34 3.75 -0.37 -10.39
N SER A 35 3.26 0.69 -9.75
CA SER A 35 2.01 0.73 -9.05
C SER A 35 0.85 0.40 -10.00
N PRO A 36 0.00 -0.56 -9.65
CA PRO A 36 -1.17 -0.87 -10.45
C PRO A 36 -2.10 0.34 -10.51
N VAL A 37 -2.70 0.60 -11.67
CA VAL A 37 -3.70 1.67 -11.87
C VAL A 37 -4.85 1.54 -10.88
N ILE A 38 -5.23 0.30 -10.57
CA ILE A 38 -6.26 -0.04 -9.60
C ILE A 38 -5.59 -0.55 -8.32
N VAL A 39 -5.86 0.14 -7.22
CA VAL A 39 -5.38 -0.16 -5.87
C VAL A 39 -6.49 -0.85 -5.09
N LEU A 40 -6.20 -2.05 -4.57
CA LEU A 40 -7.14 -2.84 -3.77
C LEU A 40 -6.86 -2.75 -2.27
N SER A 41 -5.63 -2.45 -1.87
CA SER A 41 -5.23 -2.28 -0.48
C SER A 41 -4.33 -1.05 -0.31
N ARG A 42 -4.31 -0.48 0.89
CA ARG A 42 -3.38 0.58 1.28
C ARG A 42 -2.56 0.15 2.49
N LYS A 43 -1.40 0.76 2.68
CA LYS A 43 -0.67 0.68 3.95
C LYS A 43 -1.42 1.51 5.00
N GLY A 44 -1.80 0.87 6.11
CA GLY A 44 -2.43 1.51 7.25
C GLY A 44 -1.43 2.35 8.06
N SER A 45 -1.93 3.43 8.66
CA SER A 45 -1.20 4.32 9.56
C SER A 45 -1.53 4.08 11.03
N MET A 46 -2.38 3.11 11.32
CA MET A 46 -2.85 2.80 12.67
C MET A 46 -2.10 1.60 13.25
N PHE A 47 -2.22 1.46 14.56
CA PHE A 47 -1.62 0.40 15.35
C PHE A 47 -2.66 -0.19 16.31
N PHE A 48 -2.49 -1.46 16.63
CA PHE A 48 -3.16 -2.13 17.72
C PHE A 48 -2.30 -2.05 18.99
N ASP A 49 -2.92 -1.76 20.13
CA ASP A 49 -2.26 -1.88 21.44
C ASP A 49 -2.47 -3.27 22.06
N GLU A 50 -2.07 -3.42 23.33
CA GLU A 50 -2.15 -4.69 24.06
C GLU A 50 -3.60 -5.14 24.33
N ASP A 51 -4.55 -4.20 24.37
CA ASP A 51 -5.97 -4.45 24.58
C ASP A 51 -6.74 -4.67 23.27
N GLY A 52 -6.08 -4.44 22.12
CA GLY A 52 -6.64 -4.61 20.79
C GLY A 52 -7.37 -3.37 20.26
N ASP A 53 -7.20 -2.22 20.92
CA ASP A 53 -7.72 -0.95 20.43
C ASP A 53 -6.93 -0.50 19.20
N LEU A 54 -7.59 0.13 18.24
CA LEU A 54 -7.00 0.57 16.98
C LEU A 54 -6.94 2.09 16.91
N ALA A 55 -5.73 2.66 16.92
CA ALA A 55 -5.53 4.11 16.86
C ALA A 55 -4.29 4.50 16.06
N HIS A 56 -4.19 5.78 15.70
CA HIS A 56 -2.97 6.31 15.08
C HIS A 56 -1.84 6.48 16.11
N GLU A 57 -2.20 6.79 17.35
CA GLU A 57 -1.27 7.08 18.44
C GLU A 57 -1.89 6.68 19.77
N PHE A 58 -1.06 6.16 20.67
CA PHE A 58 -1.46 5.79 22.02
C PHE A 58 -0.72 6.65 23.04
N TYR A 59 -1.40 6.98 24.13
CA TYR A 59 -0.86 7.76 25.23
C TYR A 59 -1.19 7.08 26.55
N ILE A 60 -0.21 7.09 27.46
CA ILE A 60 -0.33 6.60 28.83
C ILE A 60 -0.33 7.81 29.77
N GLU A 61 -1.24 7.78 30.74
CA GLU A 61 -1.22 8.73 31.85
C GLU A 61 -0.03 8.42 32.77
N VAL A 62 0.79 9.42 33.01
CA VAL A 62 1.92 9.39 33.94
C VAL A 62 1.49 10.12 35.21
N PRO A 63 1.44 9.41 36.36
CA PRO A 63 1.04 10.03 37.61
C PRO A 63 2.05 11.12 38.03
N PRO A 64 1.59 12.15 38.74
CA PRO A 64 2.45 13.24 39.15
C PRO A 64 3.48 12.75 40.16
N SER A 65 4.75 13.08 39.92
CA SER A 65 5.87 12.76 40.83
C SER A 65 5.77 13.48 42.18
N ARG A 66 5.09 14.64 42.23
CA ARG A 66 4.90 15.47 43.43
C ARG A 66 3.43 15.75 43.69
N LYS A 67 3.03 15.73 44.97
CA LYS A 67 1.68 16.13 45.41
C LYS A 67 1.36 17.57 44.94
N GLY A 68 0.20 17.74 44.31
CA GLY A 68 -0.28 19.02 43.80
C GLY A 68 0.06 19.30 42.32
N CYS A 69 0.87 18.45 41.68
CA CYS A 69 1.08 18.53 40.23
C CYS A 69 0.00 17.74 39.47
N LYS A 70 -0.33 18.17 38.25
CA LYS A 70 -1.25 17.44 37.37
C LYS A 70 -0.55 16.25 36.73
N ALA A 71 -1.31 15.19 36.47
CA ALA A 71 -0.85 14.08 35.65
C ALA A 71 -0.55 14.56 34.22
N THR A 72 0.38 13.90 33.56
CA THR A 72 0.75 14.19 32.16
C THR A 72 0.51 12.98 31.30
N MET A 73 0.31 13.18 30.00
CA MET A 73 0.21 12.10 29.03
C MET A 73 1.56 11.91 28.33
N LYS A 74 1.99 10.66 28.19
CA LYS A 74 3.21 10.31 27.45
C LYS A 74 2.85 9.41 26.27
N LYS A 75 3.39 9.72 25.09
CA LYS A 75 3.20 8.90 23.89
C LYS A 75 3.83 7.52 24.07
N VAL A 76 3.08 6.48 23.73
CA VAL A 76 3.54 5.08 23.67
C VAL A 76 4.07 4.80 22.26
N LEU A 77 5.25 4.19 22.19
CA LEU A 77 5.91 3.82 20.93
C LEU A 77 6.33 2.34 20.88
N HIS A 78 6.20 1.62 22.00
CA HIS A 78 6.58 0.21 22.14
C HIS A 78 5.33 -0.67 22.24
N ASN A 79 5.48 -1.96 21.98
CA ASN A 79 4.40 -2.97 22.05
C ASN A 79 3.17 -2.67 21.19
N LEU A 80 3.30 -1.81 20.19
CA LEU A 80 2.24 -1.51 19.22
C LEU A 80 2.42 -2.38 17.97
N ILE A 81 1.34 -3.03 17.55
CA ILE A 81 1.33 -3.88 16.35
C ILE A 81 0.79 -3.03 15.18
N PRO A 82 1.54 -2.85 14.08
CA PRO A 82 1.04 -2.07 12.95
C PRO A 82 -0.17 -2.75 12.31
N GLN A 83 -1.18 -1.97 11.92
CA GLN A 83 -2.37 -2.47 11.22
C GLN A 83 -2.02 -3.20 9.91
N GLY A 84 -0.91 -2.83 9.26
CA GLY A 84 -0.43 -3.49 8.04
C GLY A 84 -1.19 -3.04 6.79
N GLU A 85 -1.46 -3.96 5.87
CA GLU A 85 -2.26 -3.69 4.68
C GLU A 85 -3.76 -3.71 5.01
N VAL A 86 -4.45 -2.66 4.58
CA VAL A 86 -5.89 -2.48 4.76
C VAL A 86 -6.55 -2.53 3.40
N ALA A 87 -7.39 -3.54 3.18
CA ALA A 87 -8.19 -3.65 1.98
C ALA A 87 -9.17 -2.48 1.86
N HIS A 88 -9.28 -1.93 0.66
CA HIS A 88 -10.33 -0.99 0.33
C HIS A 88 -11.67 -1.71 0.15
N GLN A 89 -12.76 -1.08 0.58
CA GLN A 89 -14.10 -1.61 0.34
C GLN A 89 -14.42 -1.74 -1.15
N PHE A 90 -13.87 -0.83 -1.97
CA PHE A 90 -14.02 -0.82 -3.42
C PHE A 90 -12.66 -0.53 -4.07
N PRO A 91 -12.39 -1.02 -5.28
CA PRO A 91 -11.17 -0.70 -6.01
C PRO A 91 -11.00 0.82 -6.21
N ARG A 92 -9.81 1.35 -5.98
CA ARG A 92 -9.50 2.79 -6.10
C ARG A 92 -8.48 3.04 -7.20
N LEU A 93 -8.49 4.23 -7.80
CA LEU A 93 -7.43 4.64 -8.72
C LEU A 93 -6.18 5.07 -7.95
N HIS A 94 -5.01 4.70 -8.46
CA HIS A 94 -3.74 5.14 -7.93
C HIS A 94 -3.54 6.65 -8.14
N VAL A 95 -2.99 7.35 -7.13
CA VAL A 95 -2.88 8.82 -7.12
C VAL A 95 -2.03 9.38 -8.26
N ASP A 96 -1.02 8.62 -8.69
CA ASP A 96 -0.10 9.03 -9.77
C ASP A 96 -0.64 8.80 -11.18
N PHE A 97 -1.88 8.30 -11.34
CA PHE A 97 -2.43 7.95 -12.64
C PHE A 97 -3.48 8.99 -13.07
N PRO A 98 -3.10 10.02 -13.87
CA PRO A 98 -4.02 11.06 -14.31
C PRO A 98 -5.00 10.50 -15.35
N ILE A 99 -6.22 10.14 -14.93
CA ILE A 99 -7.29 9.64 -15.82
C ILE A 99 -8.44 10.63 -15.82
N ILE A 100 -8.94 10.96 -17.01
CA ILE A 100 -10.19 11.68 -17.19
C ILE A 100 -11.31 10.65 -17.31
N LEU A 101 -12.23 10.64 -16.35
CA LEU A 101 -13.43 9.80 -16.38
C LEU A 101 -14.59 10.62 -16.94
N HIS A 102 -15.30 10.12 -17.95
CA HIS A 102 -16.53 10.74 -18.46
C HIS A 102 -17.59 9.67 -18.73
N GLN A 103 -18.86 10.03 -18.54
CA GLN A 103 -20.01 9.21 -18.92
C GLN A 103 -20.49 9.64 -20.31
N VAL A 104 -20.94 8.69 -21.13
CA VAL A 104 -21.57 8.92 -22.43
C VAL A 104 -23.09 8.95 -22.28
#